data_AF-V9L2P3-F1
#
_entry.id   AF-V9L2P3-F1
#
_cell.length_a   1.000
_cell.length_b   1.000
_cell.length_c   1.000
_cell.angle_alpha   90.00
_cell.angle_beta   90.00
_cell.angle_gamma   90.00
#
_symmetry.space_group_name_H-M   'P 1'
#
loop_
_entity.id
_entity.type
_entity.pdbx_description
1 polymer ?
#
loop_
_entity_poly.entity_id
_entity_poly.type
_entity_poly.pdbx_seq_one_letter_code
_entity_poly.pdbx_strand_id
1 'polypeptide(L)'
;MMKPSFILFSLLVHNAFCRILQFKPEMPSVSTIDGLRTARTVTLSKPLCVLPTGHMIELLVVQGNVTPIATNLDGTYQATKGGATGPYRAARFANPECTSSSFTPSTDPTKIQTLIDRYFIRVGSDTQCLSGGTAQSVPCNAPLNENVNYRFKYVARDPITFILRDETVWSKPITLLQVQDPARIITWPGARTGGMVVLTTLLVIILFLLLCAFVAFLWRTNRFAEKSSLLRPTESQYRTHQKNPVFVEDTYAEVTENQGAQPEEQQRYSTATPTPSV
;
A
#
# COMPACT_ATOMS: atom_id res chain seq x y z
N MET A 1 -79.36 7.44 40.54
CA MET A 1 -78.60 8.67 40.24
C MET A 1 -77.11 8.33 40.25
N MET A 2 -76.53 8.18 39.06
CA MET A 2 -75.12 7.89 38.82
C MET A 2 -74.30 9.17 39.09
N LYS A 3 -73.19 9.06 39.83
CA LYS A 3 -72.14 10.09 39.88
C LYS A 3 -71.01 9.66 38.96
N PRO A 4 -70.79 10.33 37.81
CA PRO A 4 -69.63 10.11 36.97
C PRO A 4 -68.54 11.11 37.39
N SER A 5 -67.44 10.65 37.99
CA SER A 5 -66.15 11.37 38.01
C SER A 5 -65.06 10.46 38.56
N PHE A 6 -64.88 9.35 37.87
CA PHE A 6 -63.57 8.71 37.74
C PHE A 6 -63.16 8.93 36.28
N ILE A 7 -61.85 9.03 36.05
CA ILE A 7 -61.18 9.27 34.75
C ILE A 7 -60.88 10.75 34.47
N LEU A 8 -59.83 11.27 35.11
CA LEU A 8 -58.89 12.17 34.43
C LEU A 8 -57.50 12.09 35.10
N PHE A 9 -56.86 10.93 35.00
CA PHE A 9 -55.43 10.76 35.28
C PHE A 9 -54.85 9.80 34.23
N SER A 10 -54.91 10.21 32.97
CA SER A 10 -54.14 9.59 31.90
C SER A 10 -53.94 10.66 30.85
N LEU A 11 -52.76 11.28 30.85
CA LEU A 11 -52.11 11.96 29.73
C LEU A 11 -50.97 12.80 30.30
N LEU A 12 -49.80 12.17 30.39
CA LEU A 12 -48.46 12.76 30.12
C LEU A 12 -47.36 11.79 30.58
N VAL A 13 -47.50 10.51 30.23
CA VAL A 13 -46.29 9.72 29.99
C VAL A 13 -46.00 9.95 28.50
N HIS A 14 -45.18 10.95 28.19
CA HIS A 14 -44.45 10.96 26.92
C HIS A 14 -43.54 9.73 26.97
N ASN A 15 -44.09 8.56 26.65
CA ASN A 15 -43.30 7.38 26.36
C ASN A 15 -42.40 7.80 25.20
N ALA A 16 -41.14 8.06 25.49
CA ALA A 16 -40.10 8.18 24.47
C ALA A 16 -40.08 6.84 23.74
N PHE A 17 -40.83 6.77 22.63
CA PHE A 17 -40.99 5.55 21.89
C PHE A 17 -39.68 5.32 21.13
N CYS A 18 -38.93 4.30 21.53
CA CYS A 18 -37.74 3.90 20.78
C CYS A 18 -38.18 3.29 19.45
N ARG A 19 -37.76 3.87 18.31
CA ARG A 19 -38.09 3.31 16.99
C ARG A 19 -36.96 2.41 16.49
N ILE A 20 -37.34 1.27 15.90
CA ILE A 20 -36.39 0.35 15.26
C ILE A 20 -36.40 0.60 13.75
N LEU A 21 -35.31 1.15 13.24
CA LEU A 21 -35.08 1.43 11.83
C LEU A 21 -34.60 0.17 11.10
N GLN A 22 -35.14 -0.08 9.91
CA GLN A 22 -34.76 -1.22 9.06
C GLN A 22 -33.40 -1.06 8.36
N PHE A 23 -32.62 -0.04 8.73
CA PHE A 23 -31.25 0.14 8.27
C PHE A 23 -30.34 -0.92 8.89
N LYS A 24 -29.43 -1.49 8.09
CA LYS A 24 -28.45 -2.48 8.53
C LYS A 24 -27.06 -1.87 8.45
N PRO A 25 -26.24 -1.90 9.53
CA PRO A 25 -24.84 -1.56 9.42
C PRO A 25 -24.15 -2.54 8.46
N GLU A 26 -23.47 -2.00 7.46
CA GLU A 26 -22.82 -2.80 6.41
C GLU A 26 -21.43 -2.25 6.09
N MET A 27 -20.58 -3.13 5.56
CA MET A 27 -19.30 -2.71 5.01
C MET A 27 -19.54 -1.93 3.71
N PRO A 28 -18.76 -0.86 3.46
CA PRO A 28 -18.81 -0.16 2.19
C PRO A 28 -18.55 -1.11 1.01
N SER A 29 -19.31 -0.98 -0.07
CA SER A 29 -19.13 -1.75 -1.31
C SER A 29 -18.01 -1.21 -2.22
N VAL A 30 -17.07 -0.45 -1.66
CA VAL A 30 -16.05 0.28 -2.43
C VAL A 30 -14.82 -0.60 -2.61
N SER A 31 -14.48 -0.94 -3.86
CA SER A 31 -13.32 -1.78 -4.21
C SER A 31 -11.96 -1.11 -3.98
N THR A 32 -11.93 0.21 -3.87
CA THR A 32 -10.69 1.02 -3.79
C THR A 32 -10.20 1.24 -2.35
N ILE A 33 -11.00 0.89 -1.34
CA ILE A 33 -10.60 1.05 0.06
C ILE A 33 -9.95 -0.26 0.50
N ASP A 34 -8.63 -0.26 0.60
CA ASP A 34 -7.91 -1.37 1.21
C ASP A 34 -8.17 -1.43 2.72
N GLY A 35 -8.20 -2.65 3.27
CA GLY A 35 -8.34 -2.86 4.71
C GLY A 35 -9.74 -2.62 5.28
N LEU A 36 -10.79 -2.67 4.44
CA LEU A 36 -12.20 -2.67 4.90
C LEU A 36 -12.46 -3.72 5.99
N ARG A 37 -11.73 -4.82 5.92
CA ARG A 37 -11.74 -5.87 6.93
C ARG A 37 -10.35 -6.45 7.06
N THR A 38 -9.86 -6.51 8.29
CA THR A 38 -8.58 -7.13 8.64
C THR A 38 -8.83 -8.26 9.65
N ALA A 39 -7.77 -8.81 10.23
CA ALA A 39 -7.91 -9.76 11.33
C ALA A 39 -8.38 -9.10 12.64
N ARG A 40 -8.24 -7.77 12.78
CA ARG A 40 -8.50 -7.05 14.03
C ARG A 40 -9.45 -5.86 13.87
N THR A 41 -9.77 -5.47 12.65
CA THR A 41 -10.58 -4.28 12.36
C THR A 41 -11.63 -4.52 11.30
N VAL A 42 -12.72 -3.76 11.36
CA VAL A 42 -13.70 -3.68 10.27
C VAL A 42 -14.12 -2.23 10.06
N THR A 43 -14.35 -1.84 8.81
CA THR A 43 -14.84 -0.52 8.43
C THR A 43 -16.32 -0.61 8.06
N LEU A 44 -17.13 0.25 8.67
CA LEU A 44 -18.58 0.30 8.45
C LEU A 44 -18.99 1.67 7.91
N SER A 45 -20.03 1.68 7.07
CA SER A 45 -20.70 2.93 6.69
C SER A 45 -21.46 3.52 7.88
N LYS A 46 -21.29 4.82 8.12
CA LYS A 46 -22.08 5.56 9.12
C LYS A 46 -23.52 5.72 8.64
N PRO A 47 -24.52 5.69 9.55
CA PRO A 47 -25.94 5.80 9.21
C PRO A 47 -26.35 7.27 9.03
N LEU A 48 -25.58 8.03 8.24
CA LEU A 48 -25.84 9.45 8.02
C LEU A 48 -27.22 9.63 7.38
N CYS A 49 -27.98 10.61 7.86
CA CYS A 49 -29.31 10.95 7.31
C CYS A 49 -30.39 9.89 7.41
N VAL A 50 -30.12 8.80 8.13
CA VAL A 50 -31.12 7.77 8.47
C VAL A 50 -31.60 7.95 9.91
N LEU A 51 -30.69 8.31 10.81
CA LEU A 51 -30.98 8.64 12.21
C LEU A 51 -31.32 10.14 12.36
N PRO A 52 -32.03 10.55 13.43
CA PRO A 52 -32.33 11.97 13.65
C PRO A 52 -31.06 12.79 13.87
N THR A 53 -31.09 14.05 13.45
CA THR A 53 -30.00 15.02 13.71
C THR A 53 -30.04 15.48 15.17
N GLY A 54 -28.94 16.06 15.66
CA GLY A 54 -28.83 16.54 17.05
C GLY A 54 -28.72 15.44 18.13
N HIS A 55 -28.67 14.16 17.74
CA HIS A 55 -28.51 13.02 18.64
C HIS A 55 -27.08 12.46 18.60
N MET A 56 -26.66 11.84 19.71
CA MET A 56 -25.41 11.10 19.76
C MET A 56 -25.64 9.68 19.28
N ILE A 57 -24.91 9.28 18.25
CA ILE A 57 -24.93 7.92 17.72
C ILE A 57 -23.86 7.11 18.44
N GLU A 58 -24.24 5.95 18.97
CA GLU A 58 -23.32 4.95 19.49
C GLU A 58 -23.31 3.72 18.57
N LEU A 59 -22.12 3.16 18.37
CA LEU A 59 -21.92 1.91 17.66
C LEU A 59 -21.73 0.77 18.66
N LEU A 60 -22.63 -0.21 18.61
CA LEU A 60 -22.60 -1.41 19.42
C LEU A 60 -21.97 -2.58 18.66
N VAL A 61 -21.22 -3.40 19.37
CA VAL A 61 -20.51 -4.58 18.84
C VAL A 61 -20.82 -5.80 19.70
N VAL A 62 -21.13 -6.92 19.07
CA VAL A 62 -21.32 -8.22 19.73
C VAL A 62 -20.79 -9.34 18.84
N GLN A 63 -20.33 -10.45 19.43
CA GLN A 63 -19.94 -11.62 18.65
C GLN A 63 -21.18 -12.31 18.06
N GLY A 64 -21.05 -12.85 16.85
CA GLY A 64 -22.16 -13.39 16.06
C GLY A 64 -22.73 -14.71 16.59
N ASN A 65 -22.01 -15.39 17.48
CA ASN A 65 -22.45 -16.60 18.18
C ASN A 65 -23.30 -16.31 19.43
N VAL A 66 -23.40 -15.05 19.86
CA VAL A 66 -24.23 -14.68 21.01
C VAL A 66 -25.70 -14.67 20.60
N THR A 67 -26.47 -15.62 21.13
CA THR A 67 -27.91 -15.75 20.94
C THR A 67 -28.58 -16.27 22.23
N PRO A 68 -29.61 -15.59 22.77
CA PRO A 68 -30.15 -14.30 22.33
C PRO A 68 -29.17 -13.15 22.62
N ILE A 69 -29.21 -12.08 21.80
CA ILE A 69 -28.43 -10.87 22.07
C ILE A 69 -29.12 -10.13 23.23
N ALA A 70 -28.35 -9.74 24.25
CA ALA A 70 -28.88 -9.03 25.41
C ALA A 70 -29.60 -7.73 25.01
N THR A 71 -30.72 -7.44 25.68
CA THR A 71 -31.49 -6.21 25.50
C THR A 71 -30.85 -5.01 26.18
N ASN A 72 -30.01 -5.24 27.19
CA ASN A 72 -29.20 -4.19 27.79
C ASN A 72 -28.07 -3.81 26.83
N LEU A 73 -28.10 -2.56 26.34
CA LEU A 73 -27.16 -2.02 25.36
C LEU A 73 -26.03 -1.20 26.02
N ASP A 74 -25.95 -1.20 27.35
CA ASP A 74 -25.03 -0.38 28.14
C ASP A 74 -23.75 -1.12 28.55
N GLY A 75 -23.49 -2.28 27.96
CA GLY A 75 -22.31 -3.09 28.21
C GLY A 75 -21.00 -2.38 27.87
N THR A 76 -19.95 -2.70 28.64
CA THR A 76 -18.58 -2.25 28.38
C THR A 76 -17.77 -3.36 27.71
N TYR A 77 -16.66 -3.00 27.08
CA TYR A 77 -15.78 -4.00 26.44
C TYR A 77 -15.34 -5.10 27.42
N GLN A 78 -14.90 -4.71 28.62
CA GLN A 78 -14.42 -5.66 29.64
C GLN A 78 -15.54 -6.53 30.20
N ALA A 79 -16.69 -5.93 30.55
CA ALA A 79 -17.83 -6.68 31.11
C ALA A 79 -18.39 -7.72 30.12
N THR A 80 -18.30 -7.43 28.82
CA THR A 80 -18.77 -8.32 27.76
C THR A 80 -17.70 -9.23 27.17
N LYS A 81 -16.46 -9.17 27.68
CA LYS A 81 -15.29 -9.90 27.16
C LYS A 81 -15.10 -9.67 25.64
N GLY A 82 -15.14 -8.41 25.23
CA GLY A 82 -15.04 -8.02 23.82
C GLY A 82 -16.20 -8.51 22.96
N GLY A 83 -17.42 -8.45 23.51
CA GLY A 83 -18.65 -8.83 22.82
C GLY A 83 -19.03 -10.31 22.90
N ALA A 84 -18.30 -11.14 23.65
CA ALA A 84 -18.52 -12.58 23.73
C ALA A 84 -19.75 -12.98 24.59
N THR A 85 -20.19 -12.11 25.50
CA THR A 85 -21.36 -12.38 26.37
C THR A 85 -22.51 -11.40 26.17
N GLY A 86 -22.31 -10.33 25.40
CA GLY A 86 -23.32 -9.29 25.16
C GLY A 86 -22.75 -8.11 24.37
N PRO A 87 -23.58 -7.13 23.98
CA PRO A 87 -23.13 -5.99 23.20
C PRO A 87 -22.35 -4.98 24.06
N TYR A 88 -21.32 -4.36 23.48
CA TYR A 88 -20.62 -3.22 24.09
C TYR A 88 -20.55 -2.03 23.14
N ARG A 89 -20.41 -0.82 23.72
CA ARG A 89 -20.20 0.42 22.95
C ARG A 89 -18.77 0.55 22.48
N ALA A 90 -18.57 0.48 21.15
CA ALA A 90 -17.26 0.59 20.53
C ALA A 90 -16.91 2.01 20.10
N ALA A 91 -17.89 2.82 19.70
CA ALA A 91 -17.64 4.19 19.30
C ALA A 91 -18.85 5.10 19.54
N ARG A 92 -18.62 6.42 19.52
CA ARG A 92 -19.64 7.46 19.57
C ARG A 92 -19.32 8.58 18.60
N PHE A 93 -20.33 9.14 17.95
CA PHE A 93 -20.19 10.29 17.06
C PHE A 93 -21.51 11.04 16.93
N ALA A 94 -21.44 12.33 16.58
CA ALA A 94 -22.63 13.12 16.27
C ALA A 94 -23.14 12.80 14.85
N ASN A 95 -24.45 12.80 14.67
CA ASN A 95 -25.05 12.78 13.35
C ASN A 95 -24.99 14.19 12.73
N PRO A 96 -24.33 14.40 11.58
CA PRO A 96 -24.30 15.71 10.93
C PRO A 96 -25.69 16.11 10.43
N GLU A 97 -25.90 17.42 10.29
CA GLU A 97 -27.06 17.95 9.58
C GLU A 97 -27.04 17.48 8.12
N CYS A 98 -28.18 17.00 7.64
CA CYS A 98 -28.32 16.41 6.32
C CYS A 98 -28.57 17.48 5.27
N THR A 99 -27.57 18.32 5.06
CA THR A 99 -27.57 19.31 4.00
C THR A 99 -27.03 18.71 2.72
N SER A 100 -27.70 18.97 1.60
CA SER A 100 -27.23 18.62 0.25
C SER A 100 -26.06 19.53 -0.15
N SER A 101 -24.90 19.34 0.46
CA SER A 101 -23.67 20.00 0.02
C SER A 101 -23.09 19.24 -1.16
N SER A 102 -22.63 19.96 -2.20
CA SER A 102 -21.95 19.33 -3.32
C SER A 102 -20.65 18.68 -2.86
N PHE A 103 -20.40 17.47 -3.33
CA PHE A 103 -19.15 16.77 -3.11
C PHE A 103 -18.09 17.36 -4.04
N THR A 104 -17.02 17.93 -3.49
CA THR A 104 -15.84 18.34 -4.25
C THR A 104 -14.69 17.38 -3.95
N PRO A 105 -14.21 16.63 -4.96
CA PRO A 105 -13.06 15.76 -4.77
C PRO A 105 -11.83 16.61 -4.39
N SER A 106 -11.04 16.09 -3.46
CA SER A 106 -9.80 16.74 -3.01
C SER A 106 -8.63 15.79 -3.21
N THR A 107 -7.48 16.34 -3.58
CA THR A 107 -6.19 15.64 -3.64
C THR A 107 -5.36 15.81 -2.36
N ASP A 108 -5.81 16.67 -1.44
CA ASP A 108 -5.16 16.89 -0.16
C ASP A 108 -5.43 15.69 0.76
N PRO A 109 -4.38 14.96 1.22
CA PRO A 109 -4.55 13.75 2.04
C PRO A 109 -5.33 14.02 3.34
N THR A 110 -5.21 15.22 3.92
CA THR A 110 -5.93 15.59 5.15
C THR A 110 -7.42 15.75 4.87
N LYS A 111 -7.77 16.37 3.74
CA LYS A 111 -9.17 16.50 3.29
C LYS A 111 -9.76 15.15 2.90
N ILE A 112 -8.99 14.27 2.29
CA ILE A 112 -9.39 12.90 1.99
C ILE A 112 -9.66 12.13 3.29
N GLN A 113 -8.77 12.20 4.29
CA GLN A 113 -8.95 11.50 5.55
C GLN A 113 -10.19 12.01 6.30
N THR A 114 -10.38 13.33 6.40
CA THR A 114 -11.58 13.90 7.03
C THR A 114 -12.87 13.52 6.33
N LEU A 115 -12.83 13.34 5.01
CA LEU A 115 -13.96 12.84 4.23
C LEU A 115 -14.24 11.35 4.52
N ILE A 116 -13.21 10.52 4.58
CA ILE A 116 -13.33 9.11 4.97
C ILE A 116 -13.93 9.01 6.38
N ASP A 117 -13.40 9.76 7.34
CA ASP A 117 -13.87 9.77 8.73
C ASP A 117 -15.29 10.34 8.87
N ARG A 118 -15.76 11.15 7.90
CA ARG A 118 -17.14 11.63 7.86
C ARG A 118 -18.13 10.50 7.53
N TYR A 119 -17.80 9.65 6.56
CA TYR A 119 -18.73 8.63 6.05
C TYR A 119 -18.53 7.24 6.62
N PHE A 120 -17.33 6.95 7.12
CA PHE A 120 -16.96 5.62 7.57
C PHE A 120 -16.50 5.64 9.03
N ILE A 121 -16.59 4.47 9.66
CA ILE A 121 -16.04 4.24 10.98
C ILE A 121 -15.26 2.94 10.99
N ARG A 122 -14.02 2.99 11.46
CA ARG A 122 -13.17 1.82 11.64
C ARG A 122 -13.27 1.32 13.08
N VAL A 123 -13.82 0.13 13.25
CA VAL A 123 -13.90 -0.57 14.53
C VAL A 123 -12.62 -1.39 14.74
N GLY A 124 -12.10 -1.39 15.95
CA GLY A 124 -10.92 -2.15 16.38
C GLY A 124 -9.58 -1.45 16.23
N SER A 125 -9.56 -0.13 16.03
CA SER A 125 -8.32 0.62 15.76
C SER A 125 -7.64 1.21 17.00
N ASP A 126 -8.25 1.13 18.19
CA ASP A 126 -7.72 1.75 19.40
C ASP A 126 -7.07 0.71 20.33
N THR A 127 -5.75 0.60 20.29
CA THR A 127 -4.99 -0.32 21.16
C THR A 127 -4.91 0.17 22.62
N GLN A 128 -5.15 1.46 22.89
CA GLN A 128 -5.03 2.02 24.23
C GLN A 128 -6.11 1.47 25.17
N CYS A 129 -7.27 1.15 24.61
CA CYS A 129 -8.36 0.44 25.26
C CYS A 129 -7.97 -0.83 26.04
N LEU A 130 -6.86 -1.48 25.68
CA LEU A 130 -6.41 -2.72 26.34
C LEU A 130 -5.45 -2.44 27.51
N SER A 131 -4.78 -1.29 27.50
CA SER A 131 -3.68 -0.95 28.42
C SER A 131 -4.19 -0.12 29.61
N GLY A 132 -5.07 -0.70 30.43
CA GLY A 132 -5.24 -0.41 31.87
C GLY A 132 -5.66 0.99 32.37
N GLY A 133 -5.61 2.05 31.57
CA GLY A 133 -6.01 3.42 31.97
C GLY A 133 -7.27 3.93 31.25
N THR A 134 -7.49 3.46 30.02
CA THR A 134 -8.69 3.74 29.20
C THR A 134 -9.53 2.48 28.94
N ALA A 135 -9.17 1.34 29.55
CA ALA A 135 -10.00 0.13 29.52
C ALA A 135 -11.38 0.30 30.19
N GLN A 136 -11.56 1.37 30.99
CA GLN A 136 -12.85 1.84 31.49
C GLN A 136 -13.46 3.00 30.67
N SER A 137 -12.78 3.53 29.65
CA SER A 137 -13.35 4.60 28.83
C SER A 137 -14.48 4.02 27.99
N VAL A 138 -15.67 4.58 28.17
CA VAL A 138 -16.85 4.24 27.38
C VAL A 138 -17.08 5.39 26.42
N PRO A 139 -17.08 5.15 25.09
CA PRO A 139 -16.93 3.87 24.38
C PRO A 139 -15.47 3.39 24.27
N CYS A 140 -15.28 2.10 23.98
CA CYS A 140 -13.96 1.51 23.80
C CYS A 140 -13.82 0.77 22.45
N ASN A 141 -12.95 1.29 21.57
CA ASN A 141 -12.72 0.77 20.22
C ASN A 141 -11.54 -0.24 20.13
N ALA A 142 -11.45 -1.15 21.10
CA ALA A 142 -10.38 -2.14 21.20
C ALA A 142 -10.28 -3.05 19.97
N PRO A 143 -9.08 -3.52 19.58
CA PRO A 143 -8.89 -4.52 18.54
C PRO A 143 -9.82 -5.71 18.70
N LEU A 144 -10.45 -6.10 17.59
CA LEU A 144 -11.34 -7.26 17.54
C LEU A 144 -10.54 -8.56 17.52
N ASN A 145 -11.21 -9.70 17.72
CA ASN A 145 -10.56 -11.01 17.68
C ASN A 145 -10.54 -11.59 16.27
N GLU A 146 -9.39 -12.12 15.87
CA GLU A 146 -9.22 -12.79 14.58
C GLU A 146 -10.11 -14.02 14.42
N ASN A 147 -10.52 -14.30 13.19
CA ASN A 147 -11.40 -15.43 12.87
C ASN A 147 -12.71 -15.49 13.69
N VAL A 148 -13.20 -14.34 14.16
CA VAL A 148 -14.47 -14.22 14.88
C VAL A 148 -15.50 -13.49 14.02
N ASN A 149 -16.75 -13.95 14.12
CA ASN A 149 -17.91 -13.28 13.54
C ASN A 149 -18.37 -12.17 14.47
N TYR A 150 -18.58 -10.96 13.96
CA TYR A 150 -19.15 -9.85 14.72
C TYR A 150 -20.44 -9.33 14.09
N ARG A 151 -21.34 -8.82 14.91
CA ARG A 151 -22.55 -8.09 14.53
C ARG A 151 -22.50 -6.68 15.13
N PHE A 152 -23.08 -5.75 14.39
CA PHE A 152 -23.01 -4.32 14.66
C PHE A 152 -24.41 -3.72 14.69
N LYS A 153 -24.61 -2.69 15.51
CA LYS A 153 -25.88 -1.94 15.60
C LYS A 153 -25.60 -0.49 15.95
N TYR A 154 -26.32 0.43 15.33
CA TYR A 154 -26.30 1.83 15.71
C TYR A 154 -27.48 2.14 16.61
N VAL A 155 -27.25 2.97 17.62
CA VAL A 155 -28.29 3.51 18.49
C VAL A 155 -28.14 5.03 18.60
N ALA A 156 -29.24 5.76 18.55
CA ALA A 156 -29.29 7.19 18.78
C ALA A 156 -29.82 7.47 20.19
N ARG A 157 -29.03 8.23 20.95
CA ARG A 157 -29.40 8.71 22.27
C ARG A 157 -29.47 10.22 22.28
N ASP A 158 -30.39 10.72 23.08
CA ASP A 158 -30.45 12.13 23.42
C ASP A 158 -29.16 12.53 24.16
N PRO A 159 -28.44 13.58 23.73
CA PRO A 159 -27.15 13.95 24.32
C PRO A 159 -27.26 14.46 25.76
N ILE A 160 -28.45 14.89 26.19
CA ILE A 160 -28.69 15.47 27.51
C ILE A 160 -29.30 14.42 28.44
N THR A 161 -30.36 13.76 27.98
CA THR A 161 -31.12 12.80 28.80
C THR A 161 -30.60 11.37 28.71
N PHE A 162 -29.71 11.05 27.75
CA PHE A 162 -29.18 9.71 27.46
C PHE A 162 -30.23 8.64 27.13
N ILE A 163 -31.49 9.04 26.99
CA ILE A 163 -32.59 8.15 26.66
C ILE A 163 -32.42 7.68 25.20
N LEU A 164 -32.62 6.38 24.99
CA LEU A 164 -32.63 5.76 23.68
C LEU A 164 -33.83 6.26 22.86
N ARG A 165 -33.56 6.81 21.68
CA ARG A 165 -34.58 7.40 20.78
C ARG A 165 -34.84 6.51 19.57
N ASP A 166 -33.77 6.08 18.93
CA ASP A 166 -33.85 5.24 17.75
C ASP A 166 -32.74 4.20 17.76
N GLU A 167 -32.97 3.09 17.08
CA GLU A 167 -31.98 2.04 16.91
C GLU A 167 -32.11 1.38 15.55
N THR A 168 -31.01 0.83 15.04
CA THR A 168 -31.02 0.05 13.79
C THR A 168 -31.24 -1.42 14.08
N VAL A 169 -31.62 -2.20 13.07
CA VAL A 169 -31.49 -3.66 13.16
C VAL A 169 -30.00 -4.05 13.24
N TRP A 170 -29.72 -5.22 13.77
CA TRP A 170 -28.36 -5.78 13.77
C TRP A 170 -27.87 -6.06 12.34
N SER A 171 -26.58 -5.86 12.11
CA SER A 171 -25.93 -6.23 10.86
C SER A 171 -25.97 -7.74 10.63
N LYS A 172 -25.73 -8.14 9.37
CA LYS A 172 -25.29 -9.51 9.09
C LYS A 172 -23.97 -9.78 9.83
N PRO A 173 -23.68 -11.02 10.24
CA PRO A 173 -22.40 -11.35 10.84
C PRO A 173 -21.25 -11.10 9.85
N ILE A 174 -20.20 -10.42 10.29
CA ILE A 174 -18.99 -10.14 9.52
C ILE A 174 -17.85 -10.94 10.14
N THR A 175 -17.30 -11.90 9.39
CA THR A 175 -16.17 -12.74 9.81
C THR A 175 -14.86 -12.01 9.62
N LEU A 176 -14.07 -11.80 10.65
CA LEU A 176 -12.72 -11.22 10.50
C LEU A 176 -11.73 -12.21 9.88
N LEU A 177 -10.66 -11.67 9.29
CA LEU A 177 -9.64 -12.51 8.66
C LEU A 177 -8.88 -13.30 9.73
N GLN A 178 -8.37 -14.47 9.34
CA GLN A 178 -7.40 -15.20 10.13
C GLN A 178 -6.00 -14.68 9.79
N VAL A 179 -5.18 -14.41 10.81
CA VAL A 179 -3.76 -14.11 10.60
C VAL A 179 -3.06 -15.39 10.22
N GLN A 180 -2.35 -15.39 9.09
CA GLN A 180 -1.44 -16.47 8.75
C GLN A 180 -0.24 -16.38 9.70
N ASP A 181 0.10 -17.47 10.37
CA ASP A 181 1.30 -17.54 11.21
C ASP A 181 2.53 -17.13 10.39
N PRO A 182 3.28 -16.07 10.79
CA PRO A 182 4.49 -15.65 10.10
C PRO A 182 5.51 -16.78 9.95
N ALA A 183 5.56 -17.74 10.87
CA ALA A 183 6.45 -18.90 10.79
C ALA A 183 6.07 -19.87 9.65
N ARG A 184 4.83 -19.82 9.17
CA ARG A 184 4.35 -20.57 8.00
C ARG A 184 4.48 -19.79 6.69
N ILE A 185 4.78 -18.49 6.77
CA ILE A 185 5.14 -17.72 5.58
C ILE A 185 6.56 -18.15 5.22
N ILE A 186 6.67 -18.92 4.14
CA ILE A 186 7.97 -19.28 3.58
C ILE A 186 8.54 -17.98 3.00
N THR A 187 9.30 -17.24 3.81
CA THR A 187 9.98 -15.99 3.43
C THR A 187 11.29 -16.26 2.67
N TRP A 188 11.60 -17.52 2.36
CA TRP A 188 12.88 -17.90 1.79
C TRP A 188 12.98 -17.44 0.31
N PRO A 189 13.86 -16.48 -0.03
CA PRO A 189 14.07 -16.08 -1.43
C PRO A 189 14.83 -17.14 -2.23
N GLY A 190 15.26 -18.22 -1.57
CA GLY A 190 16.15 -19.25 -2.11
C GLY A 190 15.47 -20.58 -2.40
N ALA A 191 14.19 -20.60 -2.76
CA ALA A 191 13.77 -21.66 -3.67
C ALA A 191 14.56 -21.41 -4.94
N ARG A 192 15.72 -22.05 -5.08
CA ARG A 192 16.50 -22.03 -6.31
C ARG A 192 15.53 -22.48 -7.38
N THR A 193 14.98 -21.52 -8.11
CA THR A 193 14.19 -21.81 -9.30
C THR A 193 15.12 -22.67 -10.14
N GLY A 194 14.66 -23.82 -10.64
CA GLY A 194 15.47 -24.64 -11.52
C GLY A 194 16.15 -23.80 -12.61
N GLY A 195 15.50 -22.69 -13.01
CA GLY A 195 16.03 -21.65 -13.87
C GLY A 195 17.39 -21.06 -13.47
N MET A 196 17.69 -20.79 -12.19
CA MET A 196 19.01 -20.26 -11.81
C MET A 196 20.13 -21.30 -12.01
N VAL A 197 19.84 -22.58 -11.71
CA VAL A 197 20.78 -23.68 -11.97
C VAL A 197 20.95 -23.86 -13.48
N VAL A 198 19.86 -23.87 -14.24
CA VAL A 198 19.89 -24.00 -15.70
C VAL A 198 20.68 -22.85 -16.35
N LEU A 199 20.41 -21.60 -15.95
CA LEU A 199 21.11 -20.42 -16.49
C LEU A 199 22.60 -20.44 -16.17
N THR A 200 22.97 -20.77 -14.93
CA THR A 200 24.40 -20.88 -14.56
C THR A 200 25.10 -22.00 -15.31
N THR A 201 24.47 -23.17 -15.47
CA THR A 201 25.05 -24.29 -16.25
C THR A 201 25.21 -23.93 -17.73
N LEU A 202 24.23 -23.27 -18.35
CA LEU A 202 24.30 -22.83 -19.74
C LEU A 202 25.44 -21.82 -19.94
N LEU A 203 25.57 -20.84 -19.03
CA LEU A 203 26.60 -19.82 -19.11
C LEU A 203 28.01 -20.43 -18.99
N VAL A 204 28.18 -21.42 -18.11
CA VAL A 204 29.45 -22.15 -17.94
C VAL A 204 29.81 -22.95 -19.20
N ILE A 205 28.84 -23.63 -19.81
CA ILE A 205 29.06 -24.39 -21.05
C ILE A 205 29.46 -23.46 -22.20
N ILE A 206 28.75 -22.33 -22.37
CA ILE A 206 29.06 -21.34 -23.42
C ILE A 206 30.46 -20.76 -23.20
N LEU A 207 30.81 -20.39 -21.97
CA LEU A 207 32.13 -19.88 -21.64
C LEU A 207 33.23 -20.89 -21.99
N PHE A 208 33.04 -22.17 -21.66
CA PHE A 208 34.00 -23.22 -22.00
C PHE A 208 34.18 -23.38 -23.52
N LEU A 209 33.08 -23.39 -24.28
CA LEU A 209 33.14 -23.47 -25.76
C LEU A 209 33.85 -22.26 -26.37
N LEU A 210 33.60 -21.06 -25.84
CA LEU A 210 34.29 -19.84 -26.27
C LEU A 210 35.81 -19.92 -26.01
N LEU A 211 36.22 -20.45 -24.85
CA LEU A 211 37.65 -20.66 -24.54
C LEU A 211 38.29 -21.68 -25.49
N CYS A 212 37.62 -22.79 -25.79
CA CYS A 212 38.12 -23.76 -26.78
C CYS A 212 38.28 -23.16 -28.17
N ALA A 213 37.28 -22.38 -28.64
CA ALA A 213 37.34 -21.69 -29.91
C ALA A 213 38.48 -20.67 -29.96
N PHE A 214 38.70 -19.94 -28.87
CA PHE A 214 39.81 -18.99 -28.74
C PHE A 214 41.17 -19.69 -28.82
N VAL A 215 41.36 -20.81 -28.11
CA VAL A 215 42.60 -21.59 -28.18
C VAL A 215 42.82 -22.15 -29.60
N ALA A 216 41.78 -22.69 -30.23
CA ALA A 216 41.88 -23.18 -31.60
C ALA A 216 42.22 -22.05 -32.61
N PHE A 217 41.67 -20.86 -32.41
CA PHE A 217 42.01 -19.68 -33.19
C PHE A 217 43.48 -19.30 -33.02
N LEU A 218 43.97 -19.20 -31.78
CA LEU A 218 45.39 -18.94 -31.50
C LEU A 218 46.30 -20.02 -32.09
N TRP A 219 45.90 -21.29 -32.02
CA TRP A 219 46.69 -22.38 -32.60
C TRP A 219 46.75 -22.27 -34.13
N ARG A 220 45.63 -21.92 -34.77
CA ARG A 220 45.56 -21.71 -36.22
C ARG A 220 46.37 -20.50 -36.69
N THR A 221 46.33 -19.37 -35.98
CA THR A 221 47.13 -18.18 -36.32
C THR A 221 48.62 -18.44 -36.14
N ASN A 222 49.03 -19.13 -35.09
CA ASN A 222 50.43 -19.54 -34.89
C ASN A 222 50.92 -20.50 -35.99
N ARG A 223 50.09 -21.49 -36.39
CA ARG A 223 50.40 -22.39 -37.52
C ARG A 223 50.43 -21.68 -38.87
N PHE A 224 49.63 -20.63 -39.06
CA PHE A 224 49.66 -19.81 -40.26
C PHE A 224 50.94 -18.95 -40.31
N ALA A 225 51.35 -18.36 -39.18
CA ALA A 225 52.60 -17.62 -39.04
C ALA A 225 53.85 -18.49 -39.31
N GLU A 226 53.84 -19.74 -38.84
CA GLU A 226 54.88 -20.75 -39.10
C GLU A 226 54.98 -21.08 -40.61
N LYS A 227 53.84 -21.19 -41.32
CA LYS A 227 53.83 -21.42 -42.77
C LYS A 227 54.27 -20.20 -43.58
N SER A 228 53.96 -18.98 -43.14
CA SER A 228 54.40 -17.75 -43.82
C SER A 228 55.89 -17.43 -43.64
N SER A 229 56.52 -17.94 -42.58
CA SER A 229 57.98 -17.79 -42.37
C SER A 229 58.81 -18.77 -43.21
N LEU A 230 58.23 -19.92 -43.58
CA LEU A 230 58.81 -20.89 -44.53
C LEU A 230 58.71 -20.47 -46.01
N LEU A 231 57.95 -19.42 -46.32
CA LEU A 231 57.76 -18.88 -47.68
C LEU A 231 58.42 -17.50 -47.86
N ARG A 232 59.52 -17.24 -47.14
CA ARG A 232 60.40 -16.10 -47.46
C ARG A 232 61.30 -16.50 -48.64
N PRO A 233 61.25 -15.82 -49.80
CA PRO A 233 62.18 -16.09 -50.89
C PRO A 233 63.61 -15.83 -50.41
N THR A 234 64.51 -16.74 -50.76
CA THR A 234 65.94 -16.66 -50.56
C THR A 234 66.47 -15.31 -51.04
N GLU A 235 67.15 -14.61 -50.14
CA GLU A 235 67.91 -13.39 -50.40
C GLU A 235 68.88 -13.64 -51.56
N SER A 236 68.55 -13.11 -52.75
CA SER A 236 69.48 -13.12 -53.87
C SER A 236 70.57 -12.10 -53.59
N GLN A 237 71.74 -12.61 -53.23
CA GLN A 237 73.01 -11.91 -53.15
C GLN A 237 73.30 -11.17 -54.47
N TYR A 238 72.99 -9.87 -54.54
CA TYR A 238 73.39 -9.05 -55.69
C TYR A 238 74.86 -8.66 -55.56
N ARG A 239 75.65 -9.25 -56.46
CA ARG A 239 77.06 -8.95 -56.69
C ARG A 239 77.20 -7.52 -57.21
N THR A 240 78.05 -6.76 -56.53
CA THR A 240 78.48 -5.40 -56.85
C THR A 240 79.03 -5.28 -58.28
N HIS A 241 78.50 -4.33 -59.06
CA HIS A 241 79.21 -3.76 -60.21
C HIS A 241 79.41 -2.26 -60.02
N GLN A 242 80.68 -1.92 -59.70
CA GLN A 242 81.50 -0.89 -60.31
C GLN A 242 80.92 0.53 -60.47
N LYS A 243 81.46 1.47 -59.68
CA LYS A 243 81.29 2.92 -59.82
C LYS A 243 81.77 3.40 -61.21
N ASN A 244 80.99 4.28 -61.83
CA ASN A 244 81.55 5.32 -62.70
C ASN A 244 81.14 6.69 -62.12
N PRO A 245 82.07 7.66 -62.01
CA PRO A 245 81.77 8.96 -61.45
C PRO A 245 81.15 9.86 -62.54
N VAL A 246 80.62 11.01 -62.10
CA VAL A 246 80.18 12.13 -62.94
C VAL A 246 78.74 12.03 -63.45
N PHE A 247 77.80 12.56 -62.67
CA PHE A 247 77.07 13.76 -63.12
C PHE A 247 76.61 14.57 -61.91
N VAL A 248 76.61 15.87 -62.11
CA VAL A 248 76.63 16.96 -61.13
C VAL A 248 75.26 17.63 -61.03
N GLU A 249 75.13 18.41 -59.96
CA GLU A 249 74.22 19.54 -59.72
C GLU A 249 72.83 19.22 -59.16
N ASP A 250 72.71 19.53 -57.86
CA ASP A 250 71.76 20.45 -57.27
C ASP A 250 70.34 20.38 -57.80
N THR A 251 69.42 19.98 -56.94
CA THR A 251 68.28 20.85 -56.66
C THR A 251 67.48 20.42 -55.41
N TYR A 252 67.41 21.36 -54.45
CA TYR A 252 66.50 21.46 -53.30
C TYR A 252 66.51 20.35 -52.23
N ALA A 253 67.37 20.54 -51.22
CA ALA A 253 67.07 20.14 -49.85
C ALA A 253 67.50 21.28 -48.91
N GLU A 254 66.79 22.41 -48.99
CA GLU A 254 66.86 23.42 -47.93
C GLU A 254 65.71 23.18 -46.95
N VAL A 255 66.13 22.70 -45.79
CA VAL A 255 65.54 22.79 -44.46
C VAL A 255 64.35 23.74 -44.37
N THR A 256 63.21 23.24 -43.88
CA THR A 256 62.38 24.07 -43.00
C THR A 256 61.77 23.24 -41.88
N GLU A 257 62.10 23.73 -40.71
CA GLU A 257 61.74 23.33 -39.37
C GLU A 257 60.25 23.56 -39.11
N ASN A 258 59.68 22.59 -38.38
CA ASN A 258 58.46 22.56 -37.57
C ASN A 258 57.44 23.74 -37.54
N GLN A 259 56.19 23.26 -37.44
CA GLN A 259 55.01 23.82 -36.74
C GLN A 259 54.15 24.84 -37.47
N GLY A 260 52.89 24.46 -37.68
CA GLY A 260 51.80 25.42 -37.83
C GLY A 260 50.51 24.87 -38.45
N ALA A 261 49.47 24.84 -37.62
CA ALA A 261 48.07 25.06 -37.96
C ALA A 261 47.14 23.89 -38.38
N GLN A 262 46.13 23.73 -37.50
CA GLN A 262 44.78 23.14 -37.63
C GLN A 262 43.96 23.78 -38.78
N PRO A 263 42.80 23.24 -39.20
CA PRO A 263 41.52 23.61 -38.54
C PRO A 263 40.44 22.50 -38.53
N GLU A 264 39.68 22.37 -37.43
CA GLU A 264 38.23 22.72 -37.29
C GLU A 264 37.26 21.59 -37.67
N GLU A 265 36.33 21.25 -36.75
CA GLU A 265 34.93 21.67 -36.89
C GLU A 265 34.08 21.37 -35.62
N GLN A 266 33.57 22.48 -35.05
CA GLN A 266 32.31 22.72 -34.33
C GLN A 266 31.88 21.89 -33.10
N GLN A 267 31.94 22.56 -31.94
CA GLN A 267 31.04 22.37 -30.80
C GLN A 267 30.16 23.63 -30.61
N ARG A 268 28.84 23.44 -30.57
CA ARG A 268 27.85 24.44 -30.13
C ARG A 268 26.84 23.74 -29.22
N TYR A 269 26.92 23.92 -27.90
CA TYR A 269 25.77 24.00 -26.99
C TYR A 269 26.21 24.62 -25.66
N SER A 270 25.72 25.83 -25.39
CA SER A 270 25.93 26.60 -24.17
C SER A 270 25.19 25.98 -22.98
N THR A 271 25.88 25.88 -21.84
CA THR A 271 25.27 25.59 -20.54
C THR A 271 25.24 26.88 -19.73
N ALA A 272 24.06 27.27 -19.25
CA ALA A 272 23.85 28.44 -18.40
C ALA A 272 23.85 28.03 -16.91
N THR A 273 24.54 28.82 -16.09
CA THR A 273 24.52 28.78 -14.62
C THR A 273 23.66 29.94 -14.11
N PRO A 274 22.78 29.76 -13.11
CA PRO A 274 22.13 30.88 -12.43
C PRO A 274 22.89 31.31 -11.17
N THR A 275 23.04 32.62 -11.02
CA THR A 275 23.48 33.34 -9.80
C THR A 275 22.35 33.45 -8.77
N PRO A 276 22.67 33.62 -7.47
CA PRO A 276 21.67 33.83 -6.41
C PRO A 276 21.35 35.32 -6.24
N SER A 277 20.11 35.64 -5.88
CA SER A 277 19.70 36.98 -5.45
C SER A 277 19.07 36.93 -4.05
N VAL A 278 19.37 38.01 -3.32
CA VAL A 278 18.91 38.50 -2.01
C VAL A 278 17.41 38.32 -1.76
#